data_AF-A0A968ZM01-F1
#
_entry.id   AF-A0A968ZM01-F1
#
_cell.length_a   1.000
_cell.length_b   1.000
_cell.length_c   1.000
_cell.angle_alpha   90.00
_cell.angle_beta   90.00
_cell.angle_gamma   90.00
#
_symmetry.space_group_name_H-M   'P 1'
#
loop_
_entity.id
_entity.type
_entity.pdbx_description
1 polymer ?
#
loop_
_entity_poly.entity_id
_entity_poly.type
_entity_poly.pdbx_seq_one_letter_code
_entity_poly.pdbx_strand_id
1 'polypeptide(L)'
;MFSIFIVLGIVLPELAAVNPVQAQASSRLNGIDSYSAQVGFVPPASDGAPRRTRSGATRVPEQCGGLPLLPATGSGLTASEQLSLYVYFAKGSTVSQAMLSMKTADESEYYETSVSLPQEQFAENGAVVEIKLPETLPNLVAGEDYSWSLVLMCNGQLRPDSPVLEGGIKRVAAVVSEREGASLAEQAEMYGQAGLWYDWLSTLALMRTKEPNSAQLIDTWSGILSTVGLEDVAETPLIVH
;
A
#
# COMPACT_ATOMS: atom_id res chain seq x y z
N MET A 1 -70.06 72.27 28.06
CA MET A 1 -68.65 72.40 28.51
C MET A 1 -68.17 71.00 28.82
N PHE A 2 -67.30 70.46 27.97
CA PHE A 2 -66.72 69.13 28.08
C PHE A 2 -65.65 69.13 29.18
N SER A 3 -65.67 68.12 30.07
CA SER A 3 -64.54 67.78 30.92
C SER A 3 -64.18 66.31 30.70
N ILE A 4 -62.93 66.13 30.31
CA ILE A 4 -62.28 64.90 29.83
C ILE A 4 -61.72 64.14 31.04
N PHE A 5 -62.05 62.86 31.17
CA PHE A 5 -61.32 61.92 32.03
C PHE A 5 -60.20 61.29 31.22
N ILE A 6 -58.93 61.58 31.57
CA ILE A 6 -57.75 60.92 31.03
C ILE A 6 -57.50 59.66 31.86
N VAL A 7 -57.70 58.49 31.28
CA VAL A 7 -57.33 57.20 31.89
C VAL A 7 -55.88 56.88 31.53
N LEU A 8 -55.09 56.67 32.58
CA LEU A 8 -53.70 56.21 32.59
C LEU A 8 -53.55 54.86 31.87
N GLY A 9 -52.80 54.82 30.77
CA GLY A 9 -52.32 53.58 30.15
C GLY A 9 -50.85 53.34 30.54
N ILE A 10 -50.62 52.51 31.55
CA ILE A 10 -49.28 52.01 31.90
C ILE A 10 -48.95 50.91 30.88
N VAL A 11 -47.95 51.15 30.02
CA VAL A 11 -47.41 50.11 29.12
C VAL A 11 -46.32 49.37 29.89
N LEU A 12 -46.60 48.12 30.26
CA LEU A 12 -45.60 47.17 30.76
C LEU A 12 -44.74 46.70 29.57
N PRO A 13 -43.40 46.69 29.68
CA PRO A 13 -42.58 46.02 28.68
C PRO A 13 -42.67 44.50 28.90
N GLU A 14 -43.05 43.79 27.85
CA GLU A 14 -43.12 42.35 27.78
C GLU A 14 -41.70 41.76 27.92
N LEU A 15 -41.46 41.06 29.03
CA LEU A 15 -40.25 40.25 29.22
C LEU A 15 -40.28 39.10 28.20
N ALA A 16 -39.51 39.24 27.12
CA ALA A 16 -39.26 38.16 26.20
C ALA A 16 -38.61 36.99 26.95
N ALA A 17 -39.35 35.89 27.11
CA ALA A 17 -38.82 34.64 27.60
C ALA A 17 -37.79 34.11 26.59
N VAL A 18 -36.52 34.13 26.97
CA VAL A 18 -35.45 33.46 26.23
C VAL A 18 -35.63 31.96 26.46
N ASN A 19 -36.19 31.26 25.48
CA ASN A 19 -36.19 29.80 25.47
C ASN A 19 -34.73 29.32 25.51
N PRO A 20 -34.35 28.37 26.40
CA PRO A 20 -33.06 27.73 26.28
C PRO A 20 -33.04 26.98 24.95
N VAL A 21 -32.16 27.41 24.04
CA VAL A 21 -31.78 26.60 22.88
C VAL A 21 -31.15 25.34 23.46
N GLN A 22 -31.92 24.26 23.53
CA GLN A 22 -31.37 22.93 23.71
C GLN A 22 -30.50 22.68 22.47
N ALA A 23 -29.18 22.76 22.67
CA ALA A 23 -28.21 22.24 21.72
C ALA A 23 -28.44 20.72 21.63
N GLN A 24 -29.33 20.32 20.73
CA GLN A 24 -29.42 18.94 20.29
C GLN A 24 -28.17 18.65 19.46
N ALA A 25 -27.11 18.25 20.16
CA ALA A 25 -26.06 17.44 19.58
C ALA A 25 -26.69 16.10 19.20
N SER A 26 -27.18 16.02 17.98
CA SER A 26 -27.81 14.81 17.43
C SER A 26 -27.22 14.56 16.05
N SER A 27 -26.18 13.72 16.06
CA SER A 27 -25.91 12.71 15.04
C SER A 27 -25.95 13.18 13.58
N ARG A 28 -24.87 13.80 13.13
CA ARG A 28 -24.39 13.66 11.75
C ARG A 28 -22.96 13.10 11.76
N LEU A 29 -22.83 11.87 12.23
CA LEU A 29 -21.72 10.97 11.91
C LEU A 29 -22.32 9.63 11.44
N ASN A 30 -23.31 9.69 10.54
CA ASN A 30 -23.73 8.51 9.79
C ASN A 30 -22.99 8.53 8.47
N GLY A 31 -21.91 7.76 8.43
CA GLY A 31 -20.99 7.64 7.30
C GLY A 31 -19.74 6.79 7.62
N ILE A 32 -19.70 6.12 8.77
CA ILE A 32 -18.72 5.07 9.06
C ILE A 32 -19.48 3.74 9.24
N ASP A 33 -20.44 3.49 8.35
CA ASP A 33 -21.03 2.17 8.23
C ASP A 33 -20.07 1.33 7.38
N SER A 34 -19.28 0.51 8.07
CA SER A 34 -18.91 -0.83 7.63
C SER A 34 -18.49 -0.97 6.16
N TYR A 35 -17.32 -0.46 5.78
CA TYR A 35 -16.61 -1.02 4.62
C TYR A 35 -16.00 -2.36 5.03
N SER A 36 -16.82 -3.41 5.13
CA SER A 36 -16.33 -4.78 5.11
C SER A 36 -16.02 -5.19 3.67
N ALA A 37 -15.15 -4.42 3.00
CA ALA A 37 -14.48 -4.93 1.82
C ALA A 37 -13.37 -5.83 2.37
N GLN A 38 -13.59 -7.13 2.35
CA GLN A 38 -12.48 -8.07 2.23
C GLN A 38 -11.81 -7.69 0.92
N VAL A 39 -10.84 -6.75 0.94
CA VAL A 39 -10.16 -6.26 -0.26
C VAL A 39 -9.26 -7.40 -0.73
N GLY A 40 -9.88 -8.35 -1.42
CA GLY A 40 -9.24 -9.57 -1.91
C GLY A 40 -8.55 -9.31 -3.23
N PHE A 41 -7.54 -10.13 -3.50
CA PHE A 41 -6.89 -10.20 -4.80
C PHE A 41 -7.47 -11.36 -5.60
N VAL A 42 -7.92 -11.09 -6.82
CA VAL A 42 -8.32 -12.12 -7.79
C VAL A 42 -7.21 -12.25 -8.83
N PRO A 43 -6.48 -13.38 -8.85
CA PRO A 43 -5.47 -13.59 -9.88
C PRO A 43 -6.11 -13.54 -11.27
N PRO A 44 -5.49 -12.89 -12.26
CA PRO A 44 -5.97 -12.92 -13.64
C PRO A 44 -6.02 -14.37 -14.14
N ALA A 45 -6.90 -14.64 -15.12
CA ALA A 45 -6.95 -15.94 -15.79
C ALA A 45 -5.54 -16.31 -16.28
N SER A 46 -5.08 -17.51 -15.93
CA SER A 46 -3.67 -17.88 -16.04
C SER A 46 -3.17 -17.88 -17.50
N ASP A 47 -2.14 -17.09 -17.80
CA ASP A 47 -1.37 -17.15 -19.05
C ASP A 47 -0.25 -18.23 -18.99
N GLY A 48 -0.47 -19.35 -18.27
CA GLY A 48 0.45 -20.49 -18.29
C GLY A 48 1.85 -20.24 -17.71
N ALA A 49 2.06 -19.18 -16.92
CA ALA A 49 3.34 -18.92 -16.28
C ALA A 49 3.77 -20.11 -15.40
N PRO A 50 5.01 -20.63 -15.54
CA PRO A 50 5.43 -21.84 -14.85
C PRO A 50 5.39 -21.66 -13.32
N ARG A 51 4.84 -22.67 -12.64
CA ARG A 51 4.85 -22.78 -11.18
C ARG A 51 6.31 -22.96 -10.74
N ARG A 52 6.97 -21.89 -10.30
CA ARG A 52 8.31 -22.01 -9.70
C ARG A 52 8.19 -22.85 -8.43
N THR A 53 9.00 -23.91 -8.33
CA THR A 53 9.27 -24.54 -7.04
C THR A 53 10.03 -23.54 -6.17
N ARG A 54 9.68 -23.47 -4.88
CA ARG A 54 10.41 -22.72 -3.85
C ARG A 54 11.91 -22.91 -4.10
N SER A 55 12.63 -21.81 -4.38
CA SER A 55 14.08 -21.89 -4.53
C SER A 55 14.62 -22.54 -3.27
N GLY A 56 15.33 -23.65 -3.42
CA GLY A 56 15.96 -24.34 -2.31
C GLY A 56 16.99 -23.39 -1.73
N ALA A 57 16.60 -22.67 -0.67
CA ALA A 57 17.48 -21.73 0.00
C ALA A 57 18.71 -22.49 0.49
N THR A 58 19.79 -22.42 -0.29
CA THR A 58 21.16 -22.49 0.21
C THR A 58 21.19 -21.59 1.43
N ARG A 59 21.66 -22.11 2.56
CA ARG A 59 21.69 -21.46 3.88
C ARG A 59 22.09 -19.99 3.76
N VAL A 60 21.12 -19.13 3.53
CA VAL A 60 21.30 -17.69 3.55
C VAL A 60 21.61 -17.41 5.02
N PRO A 61 22.67 -16.68 5.36
CA PRO A 61 22.81 -16.19 6.72
C PRO A 61 21.48 -15.52 7.06
N GLU A 62 20.82 -15.93 8.15
CA GLU A 62 19.45 -15.49 8.48
C GLU A 62 19.27 -13.95 8.50
N GLN A 63 20.39 -13.22 8.50
CA GLN A 63 20.56 -11.77 8.59
C GLN A 63 20.92 -11.10 7.26
N CYS A 64 21.00 -11.83 6.15
CA CYS A 64 21.43 -11.31 4.84
C CYS A 64 20.50 -11.86 3.76
N GLY A 65 19.25 -11.40 3.73
CA GLY A 65 18.23 -11.88 2.81
C GLY A 65 16.99 -11.01 2.87
N GLY A 66 16.01 -11.30 2.00
CA GLY A 66 14.71 -10.67 2.00
C GLY A 66 13.68 -11.55 1.31
N LEU A 67 12.40 -11.26 1.52
CA LEU A 67 11.30 -11.93 0.81
C LEU A 67 10.46 -10.89 0.08
N PRO A 68 10.42 -10.92 -1.27
CA PRO A 68 9.57 -10.03 -2.01
C PRO A 68 8.09 -10.44 -1.88
N LEU A 69 7.21 -9.44 -1.72
CA LEU A 69 5.77 -9.64 -1.68
C LEU A 69 5.24 -9.74 -3.11
N LEU A 70 5.32 -10.95 -3.65
CA LEU A 70 4.86 -11.31 -5.00
C LEU A 70 3.69 -12.30 -4.92
N PRO A 71 2.85 -12.35 -5.96
CA PRO A 71 1.87 -13.42 -6.07
C PRO A 71 2.59 -14.78 -6.22
N ALA A 72 1.90 -15.88 -5.92
CA ALA A 72 2.46 -17.23 -5.99
C ALA A 72 3.03 -17.62 -7.38
N THR A 73 2.64 -16.93 -8.44
CA THR A 73 3.19 -17.08 -9.81
C THR A 73 4.59 -16.46 -9.96
N GLY A 74 4.99 -15.56 -9.06
CA GLY A 74 6.22 -14.76 -9.15
C GLY A 74 6.14 -13.57 -10.12
N SER A 75 4.98 -13.32 -10.74
CA SER A 75 4.77 -12.20 -11.67
C SER A 75 3.41 -11.55 -11.43
N GLY A 76 3.39 -10.22 -11.36
CA GLY A 76 2.20 -9.41 -11.10
C GLY A 76 1.86 -8.47 -12.25
N LEU A 77 0.60 -8.08 -12.35
CA LEU A 77 0.16 -7.04 -13.30
C LEU A 77 0.29 -5.66 -12.68
N THR A 78 0.53 -4.65 -13.53
CA THR A 78 0.38 -3.25 -13.13
C THR A 78 -0.27 -2.37 -14.20
N ALA A 79 -1.02 -1.38 -13.75
CA ALA A 79 -1.58 -0.32 -14.58
C ALA A 79 -0.81 1.02 -14.44
N SER A 80 0.24 1.06 -13.62
CA SER A 80 1.05 2.23 -13.35
C SER A 80 2.34 2.25 -14.18
N GLU A 81 2.74 3.44 -14.66
CA GLU A 81 4.01 3.62 -15.39
C GLU A 81 5.23 3.55 -14.46
N GLN A 82 5.05 3.86 -13.18
CA GLN A 82 6.02 3.71 -12.11
C GLN A 82 5.39 2.88 -11.00
N LEU A 83 6.16 1.99 -10.39
CA LEU A 83 5.67 1.14 -9.32
C LEU A 83 6.65 1.09 -8.14
N SER A 84 6.18 0.50 -7.05
CA SER A 84 7.00 0.15 -5.90
C SER A 84 7.06 -1.36 -5.74
N LEU A 85 8.26 -1.85 -5.42
CA LEU A 85 8.46 -3.21 -4.95
C LEU A 85 8.31 -3.21 -3.42
N TYR A 86 7.80 -4.30 -2.86
CA TYR A 86 7.68 -4.47 -1.41
C TYR A 86 8.46 -5.70 -0.99
N VAL A 87 9.40 -5.53 -0.07
CA VAL A 87 10.30 -6.60 0.38
C VAL A 87 10.30 -6.65 1.90
N TYR A 88 10.03 -7.83 2.45
CA TYR A 88 10.23 -8.10 3.86
C TYR A 88 11.71 -8.36 4.16
N PHE A 89 12.26 -7.64 5.13
CA PHE A 89 13.57 -7.91 5.72
C PHE A 89 13.39 -8.36 7.17
N ALA A 90 14.07 -9.44 7.54
CA ALA A 90 13.97 -10.01 8.88
C ALA A 90 14.72 -9.19 9.93
N LYS A 91 14.37 -9.41 11.21
CA LYS A 91 15.15 -8.93 12.34
C LYS A 91 16.60 -9.38 12.23
N GLY A 92 17.52 -8.46 12.51
CA GLY A 92 18.95 -8.65 12.38
C GLY A 92 19.47 -8.46 10.95
N SER A 93 18.65 -8.02 10.00
CA SER A 93 19.10 -7.79 8.62
C SER A 93 20.29 -6.81 8.55
N THR A 94 21.27 -7.18 7.74
CA THR A 94 22.52 -6.45 7.48
C THR A 94 22.54 -5.80 6.09
N VAL A 95 21.40 -5.81 5.40
CA VAL A 95 21.24 -5.24 4.06
C VAL A 95 21.10 -3.73 4.18
N SER A 96 22.05 -2.96 3.65
CA SER A 96 22.01 -1.49 3.61
C SER A 96 21.83 -0.92 2.20
N GLN A 97 22.09 -1.73 1.19
CA GLN A 97 22.00 -1.34 -0.21
C GLN A 97 21.60 -2.55 -1.06
N ALA A 98 21.04 -2.29 -2.23
CA ALA A 98 20.83 -3.30 -3.25
C ALA A 98 21.16 -2.76 -4.65
N MET A 99 21.51 -3.67 -5.56
CA MET A 99 21.53 -3.38 -6.99
C MET A 99 20.20 -3.82 -7.58
N LEU A 100 19.44 -2.86 -8.11
CA LEU A 100 18.22 -3.11 -8.87
C LEU A 100 18.57 -3.20 -10.35
N SER A 101 18.19 -4.30 -10.99
CA SER A 101 18.18 -4.39 -12.45
C SER A 101 16.78 -4.67 -12.97
N MET A 102 16.50 -4.16 -14.16
CA MET A 102 15.24 -4.36 -14.87
C MET A 102 15.53 -4.62 -16.34
N LYS A 103 14.85 -5.61 -16.92
CA LYS A 103 14.97 -5.93 -18.34
C LYS A 103 13.64 -6.30 -18.96
N THR A 104 13.48 -6.02 -20.25
CA THR A 104 12.34 -6.48 -21.05
C THR A 104 12.43 -7.98 -21.32
N ALA A 105 11.30 -8.60 -21.66
CA ALA A 105 11.23 -10.05 -21.92
C ALA A 105 12.09 -10.51 -23.11
N ASP A 106 12.32 -9.64 -24.09
CA ASP A 106 13.19 -9.89 -25.24
C ASP A 106 14.67 -9.51 -25.00
N GLU A 107 15.00 -9.05 -23.78
CA GLU A 107 16.31 -8.57 -23.35
C GLU A 107 16.88 -7.42 -24.21
N SER A 108 16.03 -6.73 -24.99
CA SER A 108 16.45 -5.59 -25.81
C SER A 108 16.80 -4.37 -24.96
N GLU A 109 16.18 -4.24 -23.79
CA GLU A 109 16.45 -3.19 -22.83
C GLU A 109 16.91 -3.76 -21.48
N TYR A 110 17.96 -3.17 -20.92
CA TYR A 110 18.52 -3.49 -19.61
C TYR A 110 18.89 -2.21 -18.88
N TYR A 111 18.40 -2.08 -17.65
CA TYR A 111 18.68 -0.96 -16.77
C TYR A 111 19.18 -1.48 -15.44
N GLU A 112 20.13 -0.75 -14.85
CA GLU A 112 20.70 -1.09 -13.55
C GLU A 112 20.94 0.18 -12.73
N THR A 113 20.60 0.13 -11.45
CA THR A 113 20.79 1.25 -10.52
C THR A 113 20.93 0.75 -9.09
N SER A 114 21.72 1.46 -8.29
CA SER A 114 21.84 1.20 -6.87
C SER A 114 20.67 1.82 -6.09
N VAL A 115 20.16 1.10 -5.10
CA VAL A 115 19.10 1.55 -4.19
C VAL A 115 19.60 1.49 -2.76
N SER A 116 19.53 2.60 -2.04
CA SER A 116 19.80 2.65 -0.60
C SER A 116 18.61 2.11 0.19
N LEU A 117 18.87 1.35 1.25
CA LEU A 117 17.81 0.76 2.10
C LEU A 117 17.96 1.26 3.54
N PRO A 118 16.87 1.59 4.24
CA PRO A 118 16.90 2.15 5.59
C PRO A 118 17.14 1.06 6.64
N GLN A 119 18.30 0.40 6.60
CA GLN A 119 18.65 -0.75 7.46
C GLN A 119 18.35 -0.50 8.93
N GLU A 120 18.71 0.68 9.42
CA GLU A 120 18.52 1.09 10.82
C GLU A 120 17.04 1.01 11.28
N GLN A 121 16.09 1.13 10.37
CA GLN A 121 14.66 1.11 10.67
C GLN A 121 14.06 -0.31 10.71
N PHE A 122 14.66 -1.29 10.00
CA PHE A 122 14.14 -2.66 9.94
C PHE A 122 15.02 -3.71 10.62
N ALA A 123 16.28 -3.41 10.92
CA ALA A 123 17.19 -4.38 11.54
C ALA A 123 16.74 -4.79 12.96
N GLU A 124 16.04 -3.94 13.70
CA GLU A 124 15.65 -4.26 15.09
C GLU A 124 14.48 -5.25 15.17
N ASN A 125 13.44 -5.03 14.36
CA ASN A 125 12.16 -5.75 14.46
C ASN A 125 11.77 -6.51 13.19
N GLY A 126 12.53 -6.36 12.12
CA GLY A 126 12.08 -6.70 10.77
C GLY A 126 11.06 -5.67 10.27
N ALA A 127 10.96 -5.52 8.95
CA ALA A 127 9.99 -4.64 8.32
C ALA A 127 9.65 -5.10 6.91
N VAL A 128 8.44 -4.77 6.43
CA VAL A 128 8.22 -4.64 4.99
C VAL A 128 8.71 -3.27 4.56
N VAL A 129 9.57 -3.21 3.55
CA VAL A 129 10.14 -1.98 3.01
C VAL A 129 9.60 -1.75 1.61
N GLU A 130 9.05 -0.56 1.38
CA GLU A 130 8.75 -0.07 0.04
C GLU A 130 10.05 0.35 -0.66
N ILE A 131 10.22 -0.12 -1.89
CA ILE A 131 11.31 0.24 -2.78
C ILE A 131 10.69 0.81 -4.05
N LYS A 132 10.63 2.14 -4.14
CA LYS A 132 10.19 2.83 -5.36
C LYS A 132 11.19 2.60 -6.47
N LEU A 133 10.71 2.31 -7.67
CA LEU A 133 11.57 2.32 -8.85
C LEU A 133 12.15 3.74 -9.02
N PRO A 134 13.49 3.88 -9.11
CA PRO A 134 14.11 5.19 -9.29
C PRO A 134 13.62 5.88 -10.57
N GLU A 135 13.46 7.21 -10.53
CA GLU A 135 13.08 8.01 -11.70
C GLU A 135 14.10 7.96 -12.85
N THR A 136 15.30 7.42 -12.59
CA THR A 136 16.31 7.14 -13.61
C THR A 136 15.96 5.94 -14.50
N LEU A 137 15.05 5.07 -14.07
CA LEU A 137 14.49 4.01 -14.88
C LEU A 137 13.41 4.58 -15.81
N PRO A 138 13.29 4.10 -17.06
CA PRO A 138 12.21 4.53 -17.93
C PRO A 138 10.85 4.09 -17.38
N ASN A 139 9.82 4.85 -17.75
CA ASN A 139 8.44 4.48 -17.49
C ASN A 139 8.10 3.15 -18.19
N LEU A 140 7.33 2.31 -17.51
CA LEU A 140 6.87 1.03 -18.05
C LEU A 140 5.87 1.26 -19.19
N VAL A 141 6.11 0.59 -20.32
CA VAL A 141 5.29 0.69 -21.53
C VAL A 141 4.14 -0.31 -21.47
N ALA A 142 2.93 0.15 -21.78
CA ALA A 142 1.76 -0.72 -21.82
C ALA A 142 1.88 -1.81 -22.89
N GLY A 143 1.61 -3.05 -22.49
CA GLY A 143 1.76 -4.24 -23.33
C GLY A 143 3.09 -4.97 -23.15
N GLU A 144 4.05 -4.37 -22.46
CA GLU A 144 5.38 -4.96 -22.25
C GLU A 144 5.48 -5.77 -20.95
N ASP A 145 6.30 -6.81 -21.04
CA ASP A 145 6.67 -7.68 -19.93
C ASP A 145 8.11 -7.37 -19.49
N TYR A 146 8.30 -7.22 -18.19
CA TYR A 146 9.59 -6.93 -17.56
C TYR A 146 9.93 -7.99 -16.52
N SER A 147 11.21 -8.19 -16.30
CA SER A 147 11.74 -8.89 -15.13
C SER A 147 12.65 -7.95 -14.35
N TRP A 148 12.55 -8.01 -13.04
CA TRP A 148 13.43 -7.28 -12.14
C TRP A 148 14.23 -8.24 -11.27
N SER A 149 15.44 -7.83 -10.91
CA SER A 149 16.20 -8.49 -9.86
C SER A 149 16.81 -7.48 -8.90
N LEU A 150 16.89 -7.90 -7.63
CA LEU A 150 17.41 -7.10 -6.54
C LEU A 150 18.55 -7.88 -5.87
N VAL A 151 19.79 -7.51 -6.19
CA VAL A 151 20.99 -8.12 -5.61
C VAL A 151 21.32 -7.41 -4.30
N LEU A 152 21.20 -8.12 -3.19
CA LEU A 152 21.34 -7.54 -1.85
C LEU A 152 22.82 -7.39 -1.47
N MET A 153 23.19 -6.19 -1.03
CA MET A 153 24.53 -5.88 -0.54
C MET A 153 24.54 -5.90 0.98
N CYS A 154 24.97 -7.02 1.54
CA CYS A 154 25.04 -7.20 2.99
C CYS A 154 26.32 -6.57 3.53
N ASN A 155 26.17 -5.76 4.59
CA ASN A 155 27.23 -4.91 5.11
C ASN A 155 27.84 -3.99 4.03
N GLY A 156 27.01 -3.56 3.07
CA GLY A 156 27.41 -2.66 1.98
C GLY A 156 28.35 -3.26 0.94
N GLN A 157 28.45 -4.59 0.84
CA GLN A 157 29.33 -5.25 -0.12
C GLN A 157 28.56 -6.14 -1.10
N LEU A 158 28.84 -5.97 -2.40
CA LEU A 158 28.44 -6.90 -3.43
C LEU A 158 29.40 -8.09 -3.45
N ARG A 159 28.87 -9.31 -3.39
CA ARG A 159 29.65 -10.55 -3.36
C ARG A 159 29.10 -11.57 -4.37
N PRO A 160 29.90 -12.54 -4.83
CA PRO A 160 29.41 -13.60 -5.72
C PRO A 160 28.27 -14.44 -5.13
N ASP A 161 28.18 -14.50 -3.80
CA ASP A 161 27.13 -15.17 -3.03
C ASP A 161 26.06 -14.20 -2.49
N SER A 162 26.04 -12.94 -2.96
CA SER A 162 24.99 -11.99 -2.61
C SER A 162 23.61 -12.57 -2.96
N PRO A 163 22.65 -12.55 -2.02
CA PRO A 163 21.29 -12.99 -2.29
C PRO A 163 20.65 -12.17 -3.41
N VAL A 164 19.87 -12.84 -4.25
CA VAL A 164 19.14 -12.20 -5.35
C VAL A 164 17.64 -12.45 -5.15
N LEU A 165 16.87 -11.37 -5.13
CA LEU A 165 15.40 -11.42 -5.19
C LEU A 165 14.98 -11.16 -6.64
N GLU A 166 13.94 -11.83 -7.12
CA GLU A 166 13.49 -11.71 -8.50
C GLU A 166 11.96 -11.64 -8.58
N GLY A 167 11.45 -10.98 -9.62
CA GLY A 167 10.03 -10.97 -9.94
C GLY A 167 9.72 -10.51 -11.36
N GLY A 168 8.51 -10.79 -11.81
CA GLY A 168 7.98 -10.36 -13.10
C GLY A 168 6.98 -9.22 -12.97
N ILE A 169 6.95 -8.35 -13.97
CA ILE A 169 5.96 -7.28 -14.13
C ILE A 169 5.36 -7.41 -15.52
N LYS A 170 4.04 -7.38 -15.62
CA LYS A 170 3.33 -7.21 -16.89
C LYS A 170 2.54 -5.93 -16.84
N ARG A 171 2.93 -4.94 -17.65
CA ARG A 171 2.26 -3.65 -17.71
C ARG A 171 1.07 -3.76 -18.66
N VAL A 172 -0.15 -3.70 -18.12
CA VAL A 172 -1.37 -3.70 -18.93
C VAL A 172 -1.86 -2.27 -19.14
N ALA A 173 -2.57 -1.98 -20.24
CA ALA A 173 -3.21 -0.66 -20.39
C ALA A 173 -4.11 -0.35 -19.18
N ALA A 174 -4.30 0.93 -18.85
CA ALA A 174 -5.17 1.32 -17.75
C ALA A 174 -6.62 0.85 -18.03
N VAL A 175 -7.01 -0.28 -17.44
CA VAL A 175 -8.35 -0.86 -17.58
C VAL A 175 -9.29 -0.31 -16.50
N VAL A 176 -8.72 0.17 -15.40
CA VAL A 176 -9.46 0.79 -14.31
C VAL A 176 -9.58 2.27 -14.63
N SER A 177 -10.77 2.71 -15.03
CA SER A 177 -11.08 4.13 -14.97
C SER A 177 -11.04 4.50 -13.49
N GLU A 178 -9.93 5.08 -13.01
CA GLU A 178 -9.92 5.76 -11.73
C GLU A 178 -11.10 6.73 -11.76
N ARG A 179 -12.17 6.40 -11.03
CA ARG A 179 -13.29 7.32 -10.92
C ARG A 179 -12.77 8.52 -10.15
N GLU A 180 -12.93 9.71 -10.70
CA GLU A 180 -12.59 10.93 -9.98
C GLU A 180 -13.28 10.91 -8.61
N GLY A 181 -12.48 11.05 -7.55
CA GLY A 181 -12.96 11.03 -6.16
C GLY A 181 -13.09 9.64 -5.52
N ALA A 182 -12.69 8.55 -6.18
CA ALA A 182 -12.63 7.23 -5.55
C ALA A 182 -11.71 7.25 -4.31
N SER A 183 -12.21 6.73 -3.19
CA SER A 183 -11.44 6.51 -1.98
C SER A 183 -10.34 5.47 -2.20
N LEU A 184 -9.32 5.46 -1.34
CA LEU A 184 -8.25 4.45 -1.41
C LEU A 184 -8.78 3.02 -1.27
N ALA A 185 -9.83 2.82 -0.45
CA ALA A 185 -10.47 1.52 -0.29
C ALA A 185 -11.13 1.04 -1.59
N GLU A 186 -11.86 1.93 -2.27
CA GLU A 186 -12.48 1.62 -3.58
C GLU A 186 -11.41 1.36 -4.64
N GLN A 187 -10.31 2.12 -4.65
CA GLN A 187 -9.18 1.87 -5.56
C GLN A 187 -8.56 0.50 -5.31
N ALA A 188 -8.28 0.15 -4.06
CA ALA A 188 -7.72 -1.15 -3.72
C ALA A 188 -8.67 -2.29 -4.13
N GLU A 189 -9.99 -2.13 -3.92
CA GLU A 189 -10.96 -3.13 -4.37
C GLU A 189 -10.95 -3.28 -5.90
N MET A 190 -10.94 -2.18 -6.65
CA MET A 190 -10.87 -2.21 -8.11
C MET A 190 -9.58 -2.88 -8.61
N TYR A 191 -8.43 -2.53 -8.04
CA TYR A 191 -7.14 -3.14 -8.41
C TYR A 191 -7.08 -4.63 -8.06
N GLY A 192 -7.58 -5.01 -6.88
CA GLY A 192 -7.68 -6.40 -6.46
C GLY A 192 -8.57 -7.24 -7.38
N GLN A 193 -9.73 -6.71 -7.78
CA GLN A 193 -10.65 -7.37 -8.72
C GLN A 193 -10.08 -7.45 -10.15
N ALA A 194 -9.29 -6.46 -10.56
CA ALA A 194 -8.63 -6.42 -11.87
C ALA A 194 -7.33 -7.26 -11.92
N GLY A 195 -6.88 -7.83 -10.80
CA GLY A 195 -5.65 -8.60 -10.72
C GLY A 195 -4.36 -7.77 -10.82
N LEU A 196 -4.46 -6.45 -10.57
CA LEU A 196 -3.36 -5.49 -10.62
C LEU A 196 -2.55 -5.54 -9.31
N TRP A 197 -1.72 -6.57 -9.16
CA TRP A 197 -1.01 -6.88 -7.92
C TRP A 197 -0.21 -5.70 -7.36
N TYR A 198 0.60 -5.04 -8.20
CA TYR A 198 1.48 -3.97 -7.74
C TYR A 198 0.69 -2.72 -7.30
N ASP A 199 -0.34 -2.33 -8.06
CA ASP A 199 -1.22 -1.19 -7.76
C ASP A 199 -2.08 -1.47 -6.52
N TRP A 200 -2.58 -2.69 -6.38
CA TRP A 200 -3.33 -3.13 -5.20
C TRP A 200 -2.48 -3.07 -3.94
N LEU A 201 -1.28 -3.65 -3.98
CA LEU A 201 -0.36 -3.68 -2.84
C LEU A 201 0.09 -2.27 -2.44
N SER A 202 0.39 -1.41 -3.41
CA SER A 202 0.78 -0.02 -3.14
C SER A 202 -0.34 0.81 -2.52
N THR A 203 -1.58 0.61 -3.00
CA THR A 203 -2.75 1.30 -2.44
C THR A 203 -2.99 0.89 -0.98
N LEU A 204 -2.87 -0.40 -0.68
CA LEU A 204 -3.02 -0.90 0.68
C LEU A 204 -1.88 -0.44 1.61
N ALA A 205 -0.65 -0.43 1.11
CA ALA A 205 0.49 0.12 1.82
C ALA A 205 0.25 1.60 2.19
N LEU A 206 -0.24 2.40 1.24
CA LEU A 206 -0.60 3.79 1.46
C LEU A 206 -1.72 3.96 2.50
N MET A 207 -2.75 3.12 2.46
CA MET A 207 -3.82 3.11 3.47
C MET A 207 -3.25 2.84 4.87
N ARG A 208 -2.38 1.84 5.00
CA ARG A 208 -1.72 1.49 6.27
C ARG A 208 -0.85 2.64 6.81
N THR A 209 -0.13 3.36 5.94
CA THR A 209 0.67 4.52 6.35
C THR A 209 -0.19 5.70 6.81
N LYS A 210 -1.37 5.91 6.19
CA LYS A 210 -2.30 6.99 6.57
C LYS A 210 -3.07 6.69 7.86
N GLU A 211 -3.37 5.42 8.11
CA GLU A 211 -4.19 4.97 9.25
C GLU A 211 -3.50 3.83 10.02
N PRO A 212 -2.32 4.09 10.63
CA PRO A 212 -1.46 3.04 11.21
C PRO A 212 -2.08 2.31 12.42
N ASN A 213 -3.09 2.90 13.07
CA ASN A 213 -3.78 2.33 14.22
C ASN A 213 -5.13 1.68 13.85
N SER A 214 -5.47 1.60 12.57
CA SER A 214 -6.70 0.93 12.12
C SER A 214 -6.55 -0.58 12.23
N ALA A 215 -7.22 -1.19 13.22
CA ALA A 215 -7.22 -2.63 13.41
C ALA A 215 -7.64 -3.38 12.13
N GLN A 216 -8.61 -2.83 11.39
CA GLN A 216 -9.09 -3.42 10.14
C GLN A 216 -8.01 -3.45 9.05
N LEU A 217 -7.18 -2.41 8.93
CA LEU A 217 -6.07 -2.39 7.96
C LEU A 217 -4.94 -3.32 8.38
N ILE A 218 -4.69 -3.44 9.68
CA ILE A 218 -3.74 -4.41 10.23
C ILE A 218 -4.18 -5.83 9.87
N ASP A 219 -5.45 -6.18 10.11
CA ASP A 219 -6.02 -7.49 9.79
C ASP A 219 -6.02 -7.77 8.28
N THR A 220 -6.39 -6.77 7.46
CA THR A 220 -6.38 -6.91 6.00
C THR A 220 -4.97 -7.18 5.49
N TRP A 221 -3.99 -6.38 5.94
CA TRP A 221 -2.59 -6.55 5.56
C TRP A 221 -2.02 -7.90 6.03
N SER A 222 -2.35 -8.31 7.26
CA SER A 222 -2.02 -9.62 7.81
C SER A 222 -2.54 -10.76 6.95
N GLY A 223 -3.80 -10.67 6.50
CA GLY A 223 -4.40 -11.64 5.57
C GLY A 223 -3.64 -11.74 4.26
N ILE A 224 -3.15 -10.62 3.73
CA ILE A 224 -2.37 -10.59 2.48
C ILE A 224 -1.01 -11.22 2.66
N LEU A 225 -0.30 -10.83 3.73
CA LEU A 225 0.98 -11.45 4.09
C LEU A 225 0.81 -12.97 4.24
N SER A 226 -0.29 -13.41 4.83
CA SER A 226 -0.61 -14.84 4.91
C SER A 226 -0.73 -15.50 3.53
N THR A 227 -1.37 -14.85 2.53
CA THR A 227 -1.47 -15.44 1.18
C THR A 227 -0.13 -15.65 0.47
N VAL A 228 0.91 -14.90 0.86
CA VAL A 228 2.26 -15.01 0.30
C VAL A 228 3.21 -15.81 1.20
N GLY A 229 2.69 -16.54 2.20
CA GLY A 229 3.49 -17.36 3.11
C GLY A 229 4.28 -16.56 4.15
N LEU A 230 3.76 -15.38 4.51
CA LEU A 230 4.26 -14.46 5.52
C LEU A 230 3.31 -14.36 6.72
N GLU A 231 2.61 -15.46 7.04
CA GLU A 231 1.66 -15.54 8.16
C GLU A 231 2.31 -15.09 9.49
N ASP A 232 3.57 -15.47 9.70
CA ASP A 232 4.33 -15.23 10.94
C ASP A 232 4.83 -13.79 11.10
N VAL A 233 4.67 -12.93 10.08
CA VAL A 233 5.17 -11.53 10.08
C VAL A 233 4.08 -10.51 9.81
N ALA A 234 2.82 -10.92 9.94
CA ALA A 234 1.61 -10.11 9.78
C ALA A 234 1.61 -8.74 10.50
N GLU A 235 2.17 -8.69 11.71
CA GLU A 235 2.22 -7.50 12.58
C GLU A 235 3.44 -6.61 12.31
N THR A 236 4.29 -7.00 11.37
CA THR A 236 5.54 -6.29 11.05
C THR A 236 5.27 -4.85 10.60
N PRO A 237 6.10 -3.87 11.01
CA PRO A 237 5.99 -2.50 10.53
C PRO A 237 6.19 -2.39 9.00
N LEU A 238 5.48 -1.45 8.39
CA LEU A 238 5.68 -1.05 7.00
C LEU A 238 6.51 0.24 6.99
N ILE A 239 7.64 0.22 6.28
CA ILE A 239 8.51 1.38 6.05
C ILE A 239 8.32 1.82 4.62
N VAL A 240 7.86 3.06 4.45
CA VAL A 240 7.77 3.72 3.13
C VAL A 240 9.03 4.54 2.94
N HIS A 241 9.84 4.19 1.94
CA HIS A 241 11.09 4.87 1.60
C HIS A 241 10.98 5.63 0.27
#